data_AF-A0A953KI65-F1
#
_entry.id   AF-A0A953KI65-F1
#
_cell.length_a   1.000
_cell.length_b   1.000
_cell.length_c   1.000
_cell.angle_alpha   90.00
_cell.angle_beta   90.00
_cell.angle_gamma   90.00
#
_symmetry.space_group_name_H-M   'P 1'
#
loop_
_entity.id
_entity.type
_entity.pdbx_description
1 polymer ?
#
loop_
_entity_poly.entity_id
_entity_poly.type
_entity_poly.pdbx_seq_one_letter_code
_entity_poly.pdbx_strand_id
1 'polypeptide(L)' 'MDPKKSGVNSYLRYAGLAFQIFGTIGVAAFAGQWLDKRLSLSQPYLTMLFVIVAFGGVMYWIMLDTRRQP' A
#
# COMPACT_ATOMS: atom_id res chain seq x y z
N MET A 1 -38.92 -10.40 -12.98
CA MET A 1 -37.73 -9.73 -13.53
C MET A 1 -37.68 -8.32 -12.98
N ASP A 2 -36.56 -7.85 -12.42
CA ASP A 2 -36.16 -6.43 -12.40
C ASP A 2 -34.62 -6.29 -12.24
N PRO A 3 -33.85 -6.46 -13.33
CA PRO A 3 -32.41 -6.31 -13.33
C PRO A 3 -32.04 -4.84 -13.63
N LYS A 4 -32.12 -3.95 -12.64
CA LYS A 4 -31.69 -2.54 -12.83
C LYS A 4 -31.03 -1.94 -11.58
N LYS A 5 -29.93 -2.54 -11.12
CA LYS A 5 -29.03 -1.98 -10.08
C LYS A 5 -27.53 -2.10 -10.41
N SER A 6 -27.16 -2.29 -11.68
CA SER A 6 -25.75 -2.49 -12.10
C SER A 6 -24.98 -1.19 -12.39
N GLY A 7 -25.67 -0.06 -12.64
CA GLY A 7 -25.03 1.22 -13.00
C GLY A 7 -24.54 2.04 -11.79
N VAL A 8 -25.40 2.25 -10.79
CA VAL A 8 -25.08 3.08 -9.60
C VAL A 8 -23.99 2.44 -8.73
N ASN A 9 -23.99 1.11 -8.63
CA ASN A 9 -23.00 0.36 -7.87
C ASN A 9 -21.59 0.51 -8.48
N SER A 10 -21.48 0.64 -9.79
CA SER A 10 -20.18 0.75 -10.46
C SER A 10 -19.48 2.07 -10.12
N TYR A 11 -20.15 3.21 -10.23
CA TYR A 11 -19.57 4.51 -9.85
C TYR A 11 -19.23 4.58 -8.36
N LEU A 12 -20.10 4.07 -7.49
CA LEU A 12 -19.84 4.03 -6.06
C LEU A 12 -18.68 3.09 -5.70
N ARG A 13 -18.54 1.97 -6.41
CA ARG A 13 -17.39 1.06 -6.31
C ARG A 13 -16.10 1.73 -6.77
N TYR A 14 -16.11 2.46 -7.89
CA TYR A 14 -14.92 3.20 -8.34
C TYR A 14 -14.55 4.31 -7.37
N ALA A 15 -15.53 5.03 -6.81
CA ALA A 15 -15.30 6.01 -5.76
C ALA A 15 -14.71 5.37 -4.49
N GLY A 16 -15.24 4.23 -4.04
CA GLY A 16 -14.71 3.49 -2.90
C GLY A 16 -13.30 2.94 -3.13
N LEU A 17 -13.02 2.46 -4.34
CA LEU A 17 -11.70 1.95 -4.73
C LEU A 17 -10.69 3.08 -4.88
N ALA A 18 -11.07 4.22 -5.45
CA ALA A 18 -10.25 5.42 -5.47
C ALA A 18 -9.97 5.92 -4.06
N PHE A 19 -10.96 5.95 -3.17
CA PHE A 19 -10.78 6.32 -1.77
C PHE A 19 -9.86 5.36 -1.03
N GLN A 20 -9.95 4.05 -1.32
CA GLN A 20 -9.05 3.04 -0.77
C GLN A 20 -7.60 3.27 -1.22
N ILE A 21 -7.38 3.54 -2.51
CA ILE A 21 -6.05 3.85 -3.06
C ILE A 21 -5.50 5.16 -2.47
N PHE A 22 -6.29 6.23 -2.49
CA PHE A 22 -5.91 7.53 -1.92
C PHE A 22 -5.64 7.44 -0.43
N GLY A 23 -6.47 6.73 0.33
CA GLY A 23 -6.28 6.49 1.75
C GLY A 23 -5.00 5.70 2.02
N THR A 24 -4.75 4.64 1.26
CA THR A 24 -3.55 3.80 1.43
C THR A 24 -2.27 4.59 1.10
N ILE A 25 -2.25 5.31 -0.03
CA ILE A 25 -1.12 6.14 -0.42
C ILE A 25 -0.92 7.29 0.58
N GLY A 26 -1.99 7.94 1.00
CA GLY A 26 -1.95 9.02 1.99
C GLY A 26 -1.40 8.55 3.33
N VAL A 27 -1.84 7.38 3.82
CA VAL A 27 -1.33 6.79 5.06
C VAL A 27 0.13 6.37 4.91
N ALA A 28 0.52 5.77 3.78
CA ALA A 28 1.91 5.37 3.54
C ALA A 28 2.85 6.58 3.44
N ALA A 29 2.45 7.62 2.70
CA ALA A 29 3.20 8.86 2.58
C ALA A 29 3.29 9.60 3.91
N PHE A 30 2.20 9.66 4.67
CA PHE A 30 2.18 10.29 5.98
C PHE A 30 3.02 9.52 7.00
N ALA A 31 2.96 8.19 7.00
CA ALA A 31 3.80 7.36 7.86
C ALA A 31 5.29 7.52 7.51
N GLY A 32 5.63 7.54 6.21
CA GLY A 32 7.00 7.82 5.74
C GLY A 32 7.49 9.19 6.17
N GLN A 33 6.70 10.24 5.92
CA GLN A 33 7.05 11.62 6.30
C GLN A 33 7.11 11.84 7.81
N TRP A 34 6.21 11.22 8.58
CA TRP A 34 6.21 11.34 10.05
C TRP A 34 7.45 10.67 10.64
N LEU A 35 7.85 9.52 10.10
CA LEU A 35 9.02 8.81 10.54
C LEU A 35 10.32 9.50 10.10
N ASP A 36 10.37 10.02 8.87
CA ASP A 36 11.47 10.88 8.38
C ASP A 36 11.63 12.15 9.24
N LYS A 37 10.52 12.81 9.62
CA LYS A 37 10.53 13.99 10.51
C LYS A 37 10.93 13.65 11.93
N ARG A 38 10.48 12.51 12.49
CA ARG A 38 10.85 12.05 13.84
C ARG A 38 12.34 11.82 13.99
N LEU A 39 13.01 11.46 12.90
CA LEU A 39 14.44 11.17 12.88
C LEU A 39 15.28 12.35 12.37
N SER A 40 14.68 13.51 12.09
CA SER A 40 15.36 14.76 11.70
C SER A 40 16.42 14.60 10.60
N LEU A 41 16.21 13.68 9.66
CA LEU A 41 17.17 13.49 8.57
C LEU A 41 16.87 14.49 7.45
N SER A 42 17.85 15.34 7.15
CA SER A 42 17.79 16.29 6.04
C SER A 42 17.76 15.64 4.65
N GLN A 43 17.85 14.30 4.58
CA GLN A 43 17.80 13.48 3.37
C GLN A 43 16.93 12.25 3.64
N PRO A 44 16.21 11.70 2.63
CA PRO A 44 15.19 10.65 2.78
C PRO A 44 15.79 9.25 3.02
N TYR A 45 16.65 9.10 4.02
CA TYR A 45 17.29 7.83 4.36
C TYR A 45 16.31 6.76 4.82
N LEU A 46 15.15 7.15 5.37
CA LEU A 46 14.15 6.18 5.77
C LEU A 46 13.36 5.65 4.59
N THR A 47 13.14 6.47 3.57
CA THR A 47 12.66 5.98 2.28
C THR A 47 13.62 4.93 1.72
N MET A 48 14.95 5.16 1.84
CA MET A 48 15.96 4.16 1.46
C MET A 48 15.89 2.88 2.31
N LEU A 49 15.79 3.01 3.64
CA LEU A 49 15.66 1.87 4.55
C LEU A 49 14.36 1.09 4.32
N PHE A 50 13.25 1.78 4.07
CA PHE A 50 11.96 1.19 3.78
C PHE A 50 11.99 0.43 2.46
N VAL A 51 12.65 0.96 1.44
CA VAL A 51 12.90 0.23 0.18
C VAL A 51 13.74 -1.02 0.44
N ILE A 52 14.81 -0.94 1.24
CA ILE A 52 15.65 -2.10 1.58
C ILE A 52 14.85 -3.15 2.37
N VAL A 53 14.06 -2.73 3.36
CA VAL A 53 13.23 -3.61 4.19
C VAL A 53 12.08 -4.21 3.38
N ALA A 54 11.43 -3.45 2.52
CA ALA A 54 10.39 -3.93 1.62
C ALA A 54 10.97 -4.95 0.63
N PHE A 55 12.13 -4.67 0.05
CA PHE A 55 12.82 -5.58 -0.85
C PHE A 55 13.22 -6.88 -0.15
N GLY A 56 13.82 -6.80 1.04
CA GLY A 56 14.16 -7.97 1.86
C GLY A 56 12.93 -8.75 2.32
N GLY A 57 11.87 -8.06 2.71
CA GLY A 57 10.60 -8.66 3.13
C GLY A 57 9.92 -9.41 1.99
N VAL A 58 9.89 -8.84 0.78
CA VAL A 58 9.37 -9.51 -0.43
C VAL A 58 10.19 -10.75 -0.77
N MET A 59 11.52 -10.66 -0.74
CA MET A 59 12.39 -11.82 -0.98
C MET A 59 12.16 -12.93 0.06
N TYR A 60 12.04 -12.57 1.33
CA TYR A 60 11.76 -13.53 2.40
C TYR A 60 10.38 -14.17 2.23
N TRP A 61 9.38 -13.38 1.85
CA TRP A 61 8.03 -13.87 1.59
C TRP A 61 7.99 -14.84 0.42
N ILE A 62 8.68 -14.53 -0.68
CA ILE A 62 8.81 -15.43 -1.85
C ILE A 62 9.53 -16.72 -1.48
N MET A 63 10.58 -16.66 -0.64
CA MET A 63 11.28 -17.86 -0.16
C MET A 63 10.38 -18.74 0.72
N LEU A 64 9.56 -18.11 1.59
CA LEU A 64 8.56 -18.79 2.39
C LEU A 64 7.42 -19.36 1.54
N ASP A 65 6.99 -18.64 0.51
CA ASP A 65 5.94 -19.07 -0.41
C ASP A 65 6.41 -20.26 -1.27
N THR A 66 7.64 -20.19 -1.78
CA THR A 66 8.29 -21.30 -2.47
C THR A 66 8.45 -22.52 -1.57
N ARG A 67 8.74 -22.33 -0.28
CA ARG A 67 8.77 -23.44 0.71
C ARG A 67 7.39 -23.95 1.11
N ARG A 68 6.32 -23.20 0.84
CA ARG A 68 4.93 -23.58 1.16
C ARG A 68 4.24 -24.30 0.01
N GLN A 69 4.85 -24.37 -1.18
CA GLN A 69 4.37 -25.21 -2.27
C GLN A 69 5.09 -26.57 -2.21
N PRO A 70 4.46 -27.64 -1.69
CA PRO A 70 4.90 -29.00 -1.92
C PRO A 70 4.67 -29.45 -3.37
#